data_AF-A0A1R3UU84-F1
#
_entry.id   AF-A0A1R3UU84-F1
#
_cell.length_a   1.000
_cell.length_b   1.000
_cell.length_c   1.000
_cell.angle_alpha   90.00
_cell.angle_beta   90.00
_cell.angle_gamma   90.00
#
_symmetry.space_group_name_H-M   'P 1'
#
loop_
_entity.id
_entity.type
_entity.pdbx_description
1 polymer ?
#
loop_
_entity_poly.entity_id
_entity_poly.type
_entity_poly.pdbx_seq_one_letter_code
_entity_poly.pdbx_strand_id
1 'polypeptide(L)'
;MAKAWMPGVERIVGGPARTANGAGAPRAVWTVTGSDPGVWSAAEEARRLLHEGRTTHLVWNPLSGEVVQLLAATRRAGVALGSTATYHQYLDHGDEGRVCLVVAVVGTEARPFTDGPMTGLPSLLEWLGSWAVPRTWPAGPPGTRGVGAEESVRAWSRGGHFGHDQVPGSVATAPGRISPGRVLSGAGGGTGEQGVSLFSEGSAVPRAHQDPQPSVIN
;
A
#
# COMPACT_ATOMS: atom_id res chain seq x y z
N MET A 1 -13.12 9.22 15.08
CA MET A 1 -13.80 7.98 14.65
C MET A 1 -13.36 7.64 13.23
N ALA A 2 -13.08 6.36 12.95
CA ALA A 2 -12.78 5.91 11.59
C ALA A 2 -14.01 6.07 10.69
N LYS A 3 -13.82 6.54 9.45
CA LYS A 3 -14.91 6.66 8.47
C LYS A 3 -14.93 5.39 7.61
N ALA A 4 -16.10 4.75 7.55
CA ALA A 4 -16.32 3.52 6.76
C ALA A 4 -15.98 3.72 5.28
N TRP A 5 -16.09 4.97 4.82
CA TRP A 5 -15.64 5.41 3.53
C TRP A 5 -14.44 6.35 3.66
N MET A 6 -13.40 6.11 2.86
CA MET A 6 -12.24 6.97 2.75
C MET A 6 -12.68 8.38 2.30
N PRO A 7 -12.21 9.45 2.97
CA PRO A 7 -12.53 10.81 2.56
C PRO A 7 -11.96 11.14 1.19
N GLY A 8 -12.71 11.88 0.37
CA GLY A 8 -12.22 12.43 -0.90
C GLY A 8 -12.09 11.44 -2.07
N VAL A 9 -12.37 10.15 -1.86
CA VAL A 9 -12.32 9.14 -2.93
C VAL A 9 -13.67 8.92 -3.58
N GLU A 10 -13.67 8.58 -4.87
CA GLU A 10 -14.89 8.17 -5.58
C GLU A 10 -15.47 6.90 -4.96
N ARG A 11 -16.81 6.81 -4.94
CA ARG A 11 -17.54 5.66 -4.43
C ARG A 11 -18.38 5.06 -5.54
N ILE A 12 -18.13 3.78 -5.83
CA ILE A 12 -18.95 2.98 -6.74
C ILE A 12 -19.52 1.85 -5.90
N VAL A 13 -20.77 1.97 -5.44
CA VAL A 13 -21.32 1.05 -4.43
C VAL A 13 -21.40 -0.37 -5.00
N GLY A 14 -20.57 -1.26 -4.46
CA GLY A 14 -20.35 -2.62 -4.97
C GLY A 14 -21.46 -3.65 -4.68
N GLY A 15 -22.70 -3.19 -4.44
CA GLY A 15 -23.84 -4.05 -4.12
C GLY A 15 -23.89 -4.55 -2.67
N PRO A 16 -24.82 -5.48 -2.35
CA PRO A 16 -24.97 -6.00 -1.00
C PRO A 16 -23.76 -6.86 -0.62
N ALA A 17 -23.08 -6.46 0.46
CA ALA A 17 -21.97 -7.20 1.05
C ALA A 17 -22.30 -7.62 2.48
N ARG A 18 -21.88 -8.82 2.85
CA ARG A 18 -22.02 -9.34 4.22
C ARG A 18 -21.24 -8.45 5.20
N THR A 19 -21.77 -8.25 6.41
CA THR A 19 -21.01 -7.62 7.49
C THR A 19 -19.98 -8.62 8.00
N ALA A 20 -18.72 -8.21 8.16
CA ALA A 20 -17.72 -9.09 8.77
C ALA A 20 -18.09 -9.42 10.22
N ASN A 21 -17.65 -10.57 10.73
CA ASN A 21 -17.95 -11.02 12.10
C ASN A 21 -17.38 -10.07 13.18
N GLY A 22 -16.41 -9.22 12.82
CA GLY A 22 -16.01 -8.07 13.63
C GLY A 22 -15.10 -8.39 14.81
N ALA A 23 -14.52 -9.60 14.88
CA ALA A 23 -13.61 -10.02 15.96
C ALA A 23 -12.22 -10.40 15.43
N GLY A 24 -11.18 -10.08 16.20
CA GLY A 24 -9.78 -10.39 15.87
C GLY A 24 -8.96 -9.20 15.36
N ALA A 25 -7.70 -9.44 15.04
CA ALA A 25 -6.78 -8.39 14.62
C ALA A 25 -7.17 -7.80 13.25
N PRO A 26 -7.13 -6.46 13.07
CA PRO A 26 -7.48 -5.82 11.80
C PRO A 26 -6.39 -6.04 10.74
N ARG A 27 -6.81 -6.17 9.49
CA ARG A 27 -5.93 -6.57 8.38
C ARG A 27 -6.13 -5.73 7.14
N ALA A 28 -5.05 -5.59 6.37
CA ALA A 28 -5.08 -5.13 4.99
C ALA A 28 -4.43 -6.17 4.08
N VAL A 29 -5.16 -6.61 3.05
CA VAL A 29 -4.69 -7.58 2.06
C VAL A 29 -4.46 -6.86 0.74
N TRP A 30 -3.25 -6.98 0.21
CA TRP A 30 -2.83 -6.36 -1.04
C TRP A 30 -2.90 -7.37 -2.18
N THR A 31 -3.52 -6.96 -3.28
CA THR A 31 -3.59 -7.74 -4.51
C THR A 31 -3.41 -6.82 -5.72
N VAL A 32 -3.37 -7.38 -6.92
CA VAL A 32 -3.28 -6.61 -8.17
C VAL A 32 -4.43 -6.99 -9.10
N THR A 33 -4.83 -6.07 -9.97
CA THR A 33 -5.95 -6.29 -10.88
C THR A 33 -5.61 -7.12 -12.12
N GLY A 34 -4.31 -7.17 -12.48
CA GLY A 34 -3.81 -7.77 -13.72
C GLY A 34 -3.71 -6.78 -14.89
N SER A 35 -3.99 -5.49 -14.67
CA SER A 35 -4.05 -4.46 -15.72
C SER A 35 -2.86 -3.51 -15.67
N ASP A 36 -2.55 -2.87 -16.80
CA ASP A 36 -1.48 -1.86 -16.88
C ASP A 36 -1.94 -0.51 -16.29
N PRO A 37 -1.27 0.04 -15.27
CA PRO A 37 -1.65 1.31 -14.64
C PRO A 37 -1.45 2.55 -15.53
N GLY A 38 -0.71 2.45 -16.64
CA GLY A 38 -0.60 3.51 -17.64
C GLY A 38 -1.76 3.54 -18.64
N VAL A 39 -2.56 2.46 -18.69
CA VAL A 39 -3.68 2.30 -19.64
C VAL A 39 -5.03 2.35 -18.93
N TRP A 40 -5.12 1.79 -17.73
CA TRP A 40 -6.39 1.63 -17.00
C TRP A 40 -6.48 2.52 -15.76
N SER A 41 -7.60 3.21 -15.61
CA SER A 41 -7.93 3.96 -14.39
C SER A 41 -8.35 3.03 -13.24
N ALA A 42 -8.29 3.54 -12.00
CA ALA A 42 -8.85 2.83 -10.86
C ALA A 42 -10.38 2.71 -10.98
N ALA A 43 -11.07 3.69 -11.56
CA ALA A 43 -12.52 3.65 -11.77
C ALA A 43 -12.96 2.57 -12.77
N GLU A 44 -12.24 2.40 -13.89
CA GLU A 44 -12.53 1.33 -14.86
C GLU A 44 -12.33 -0.05 -14.25
N GLU A 45 -11.21 -0.24 -13.53
CA GLU A 45 -10.94 -1.48 -12.83
C GLU A 45 -11.94 -1.77 -11.71
N ALA A 46 -12.39 -0.73 -10.98
CA ALA A 46 -13.44 -0.88 -9.98
C ALA A 46 -14.76 -1.35 -10.59
N ARG A 47 -15.16 -0.81 -11.75
CA ARG A 47 -16.38 -1.26 -12.46
C ARG A 47 -16.22 -2.69 -12.98
N ARG A 48 -15.04 -3.05 -13.49
CA ARG A 48 -14.74 -4.41 -13.95
C ARG A 48 -14.83 -5.43 -12.82
N LEU A 49 -14.16 -5.16 -11.69
CA LEU A 49 -14.20 -6.02 -10.50
C LEU A 49 -15.62 -6.15 -9.94
N LEU A 50 -16.40 -5.08 -9.97
CA LEU A 50 -17.82 -5.13 -9.60
C LEU A 50 -18.62 -6.05 -10.53
N HIS A 51 -18.45 -5.91 -11.84
CA HIS A 51 -19.14 -6.74 -12.83
C HIS A 51 -18.77 -8.24 -12.70
N GLU A 52 -17.51 -8.53 -12.35
CA GLU A 52 -17.02 -9.89 -12.11
C GLU A 52 -17.43 -10.48 -10.74
N GLY A 53 -18.09 -9.70 -9.88
CA GLY A 53 -18.41 -10.12 -8.51
C GLY A 53 -17.17 -10.25 -7.60
N ARG A 54 -16.03 -9.68 -8.01
CA ARG A 54 -14.73 -9.73 -7.32
C ARG A 54 -14.45 -8.42 -6.56
N THR A 55 -15.47 -7.86 -5.94
CA THR A 55 -15.37 -6.55 -5.27
C THR A 55 -14.29 -6.56 -4.18
N THR A 56 -13.49 -5.51 -4.15
CA THR A 56 -12.52 -5.22 -3.08
C THR A 56 -13.01 -4.03 -2.25
N HIS A 57 -12.28 -3.62 -1.22
CA HIS A 57 -12.62 -2.37 -0.53
C HIS A 57 -12.17 -1.18 -1.35
N LEU A 58 -10.91 -1.21 -1.78
CA LEU A 58 -10.29 -0.15 -2.58
C LEU A 58 -9.75 -0.71 -3.88
N VAL A 59 -9.82 0.12 -4.91
CA VAL A 59 -9.01 0.01 -6.13
C VAL A 59 -8.12 1.25 -6.19
N TRP A 60 -6.82 1.07 -6.38
CA TRP A 60 -5.84 2.17 -6.39
C TRP A 60 -4.93 2.06 -7.60
N ASN A 61 -4.81 3.14 -8.37
CA ASN A 61 -3.82 3.25 -9.43
C ASN A 61 -2.54 3.89 -8.85
N PRO A 62 -1.41 3.15 -8.79
CA PRO A 62 -0.19 3.61 -8.15
C PRO A 62 0.58 4.67 -8.96
N LEU A 63 0.22 4.88 -10.24
CA LEU A 63 0.80 5.90 -11.11
C LEU A 63 0.08 7.24 -10.95
N SER A 64 -1.25 7.24 -11.13
CA SER A 64 -2.07 8.46 -11.05
C SER A 64 -2.40 8.88 -9.61
N GLY A 65 -2.39 7.94 -8.67
CA GLY A 65 -2.84 8.15 -7.29
C GLY A 65 -4.36 8.12 -7.12
N GLU A 66 -5.10 7.80 -8.19
CA GLU A 66 -6.54 7.63 -8.14
C GLU A 66 -6.92 6.46 -7.22
N VAL A 67 -7.88 6.70 -6.33
CA VAL A 67 -8.45 5.69 -5.44
C VAL A 67 -9.96 5.68 -5.63
N VAL A 68 -10.53 4.49 -5.79
CA VAL A 68 -11.96 4.24 -5.83
C VAL A 68 -12.33 3.26 -4.74
N GLN A 69 -13.38 3.55 -3.99
CA GLN A 69 -13.89 2.67 -2.96
C GLN A 69 -15.17 1.97 -3.42
N LEU A 70 -15.16 0.64 -3.37
CA LEU A 70 -16.31 -0.20 -3.75
C LEU A 70 -17.17 -0.59 -2.54
N LEU A 71 -16.53 -0.79 -1.38
CA LEU A 71 -17.17 -1.31 -0.18
C LEU A 71 -16.79 -0.50 1.05
N ALA A 72 -17.75 -0.29 1.95
CA ALA A 72 -17.48 0.22 3.28
C ALA A 72 -16.51 -0.71 4.04
N ALA A 73 -15.63 -0.14 4.86
CA ALA A 73 -14.59 -0.87 5.60
C ALA A 73 -15.12 -2.03 6.48
N THR A 74 -16.38 -1.94 6.93
CA THR A 74 -17.04 -2.93 7.79
C THR A 74 -17.71 -4.08 7.03
N ARG A 75 -17.62 -4.08 5.69
CA ARG A 75 -18.16 -5.13 4.83
C ARG A 75 -17.09 -6.14 4.48
N ARG A 76 -17.48 -7.40 4.25
CA ARG A 76 -16.63 -8.40 3.62
C ARG A 76 -16.43 -8.02 2.15
N ALA A 77 -15.20 -8.14 1.65
CA ALA A 77 -14.92 -8.08 0.21
C ALA A 77 -15.73 -9.15 -0.55
N GLY A 78 -15.87 -9.06 -1.88
CA GLY A 78 -16.44 -10.14 -2.71
C GLY A 78 -15.38 -11.16 -3.16
N VAL A 79 -14.11 -10.75 -3.23
CA VAL A 79 -13.01 -11.64 -3.60
C VAL A 79 -12.79 -12.74 -2.56
N ALA A 80 -12.51 -13.97 -3.01
CA ALA A 80 -12.08 -15.06 -2.14
C ALA A 80 -10.61 -14.84 -1.76
N LEU A 81 -10.30 -14.81 -0.45
CA LEU A 81 -8.93 -14.58 0.03
C LEU A 81 -8.18 -15.87 0.37
N GLY A 82 -8.91 -16.92 0.73
CA GLY A 82 -8.37 -18.16 1.24
C GLY A 82 -9.31 -18.75 2.27
N SER A 83 -9.23 -20.06 2.46
CA SER A 83 -9.99 -20.75 3.50
C SER A 83 -9.19 -21.89 4.08
N THR A 84 -9.40 -22.15 5.36
CA THR A 84 -8.85 -23.33 6.03
C THR A 84 -9.99 -24.17 6.58
N ALA A 85 -9.80 -25.49 6.54
CA ALA A 85 -10.68 -26.44 7.21
C ALA A 85 -10.01 -26.87 8.51
N THR A 86 -10.51 -26.37 9.64
CA THR A 86 -10.03 -26.76 10.97
C THR A 86 -11.18 -27.43 11.72
N TYR A 87 -11.00 -28.67 12.18
CA TYR A 87 -12.04 -29.45 12.87
C TYR A 87 -13.39 -29.50 12.12
N HIS A 88 -13.38 -29.70 10.80
CA HIS A 88 -14.56 -29.68 9.92
C HIS A 88 -15.32 -28.34 9.86
N GLN A 89 -14.78 -27.26 10.44
CA GLN A 89 -15.30 -25.92 10.27
C GLN A 89 -14.56 -25.23 9.12
N TYR A 90 -15.33 -24.66 8.19
CA TYR A 90 -14.81 -23.86 7.08
C TYR A 90 -14.61 -22.43 7.58
N LEU A 91 -13.36 -21.99 7.63
CA LEU A 91 -13.01 -20.62 7.99
C LEU A 91 -12.69 -19.82 6.72
N ASP A 92 -13.57 -18.89 6.37
CA ASP A 92 -13.32 -17.88 5.33
C ASP A 92 -12.47 -16.74 5.93
N HIS A 93 -11.21 -16.65 5.52
CA HIS A 93 -10.28 -15.64 6.03
C HIS A 93 -10.71 -14.20 5.67
N GLY A 94 -11.64 -14.02 4.71
CA GLY A 94 -12.25 -12.73 4.42
C GLY A 94 -13.25 -12.23 5.48
N ASP A 95 -13.73 -13.10 6.37
CA ASP A 95 -14.63 -12.73 7.48
C ASP A 95 -13.91 -12.48 8.81
N GLU A 96 -12.59 -12.66 8.84
CA GLU A 96 -11.80 -12.55 10.06
C GLU A 96 -11.28 -11.14 10.33
N GLY A 97 -11.16 -10.83 11.63
CA GLY A 97 -10.69 -9.54 12.10
C GLY A 97 -11.84 -8.58 12.35
N ARG A 98 -11.56 -7.53 13.14
CA ARG A 98 -12.47 -6.38 13.23
C ARG A 98 -12.76 -5.77 11.84
N VAL A 99 -11.74 -5.77 10.98
CA VAL A 99 -11.83 -5.49 9.54
C VAL A 99 -10.81 -6.36 8.79
N CYS A 100 -11.14 -6.73 7.55
CA CYS A 100 -10.22 -7.31 6.59
C CYS A 100 -10.36 -6.53 5.28
N LEU A 101 -9.50 -5.53 5.08
CA LEU A 101 -9.59 -4.56 4.00
C LEU A 101 -8.76 -5.03 2.81
N VAL A 102 -9.38 -5.21 1.64
CA VAL A 102 -8.70 -5.62 0.41
C VAL A 102 -8.40 -4.40 -0.45
N VAL A 103 -7.14 -4.21 -0.78
CA VAL A 103 -6.66 -3.17 -1.69
C VAL A 103 -6.22 -3.83 -2.99
N ALA A 104 -6.99 -3.61 -4.06
CA ALA A 104 -6.61 -3.99 -5.41
C ALA A 104 -5.79 -2.87 -6.06
N VAL A 105 -4.55 -3.16 -6.42
CA VAL A 105 -3.68 -2.21 -7.10
C VAL A 105 -3.80 -2.42 -8.61
N VAL A 106 -4.03 -1.35 -9.37
CA VAL A 106 -3.93 -1.42 -10.83
C VAL A 106 -2.47 -1.73 -11.18
N GLY A 107 -2.24 -2.93 -11.69
CA GLY A 107 -0.90 -3.47 -11.86
C GLY A 107 -0.91 -4.96 -12.13
N THR A 108 0.29 -5.53 -12.28
CA THR A 108 0.49 -6.97 -12.52
C THR A 108 1.45 -7.55 -11.50
N GLU A 109 1.37 -8.86 -11.27
CA GLU A 109 2.26 -9.55 -10.32
C GLU A 109 3.71 -9.58 -10.80
N ALA A 110 3.90 -9.56 -12.12
CA ALA A 110 5.21 -9.59 -12.77
C ALA A 110 5.95 -8.24 -12.68
N ARG A 111 5.24 -7.14 -12.46
CA ARG A 111 5.80 -5.79 -12.29
C ARG A 111 5.34 -5.22 -10.96
N PRO A 112 6.07 -5.47 -9.86
CA PRO A 112 5.71 -4.98 -8.54
C PRO A 112 5.42 -3.48 -8.56
N PHE A 113 4.23 -3.07 -8.11
CA PHE A 113 3.88 -1.64 -8.04
C PHE A 113 4.83 -0.85 -7.14
N THR A 114 5.52 -1.54 -6.22
CA THR A 114 6.55 -0.96 -5.37
C THR A 114 7.83 -0.62 -6.11
N ASP A 115 7.95 -0.87 -7.42
CA ASP A 115 9.05 -0.37 -8.23
C ASP A 115 8.73 1.02 -8.82
N GLY A 116 7.45 1.40 -8.83
CA GLY A 116 6.93 2.65 -9.36
C GLY A 116 6.81 3.79 -8.32
N PRO A 117 6.08 4.87 -8.68
CA PRO A 117 5.96 6.08 -7.88
C PRO A 117 5.07 5.94 -6.64
N MET A 118 4.10 5.01 -6.64
CA MET A 118 3.18 4.79 -5.52
C MET A 118 2.45 6.08 -5.07
N THR A 119 2.00 6.87 -6.03
CA THR A 119 1.29 8.14 -5.81
C THR A 119 0.05 7.92 -4.93
N GLY A 120 -0.16 8.75 -3.90
CA GLY A 120 -1.33 8.66 -3.02
C GLY A 120 -1.26 7.57 -1.92
N LEU A 121 -0.21 6.75 -1.88
CA LEU A 121 -0.02 5.73 -0.84
C LEU A 121 -0.10 6.27 0.61
N PRO A 122 0.46 7.45 0.97
CA PRO A 122 0.40 7.93 2.35
C PRO A 122 -1.03 8.08 2.88
N SER A 123 -1.93 8.68 2.10
CA SER A 123 -3.34 8.87 2.46
C SER A 123 -4.10 7.55 2.57
N LEU A 124 -3.78 6.57 1.71
CA LEU A 124 -4.35 5.23 1.78
C LEU A 124 -3.93 4.54 3.09
N LEU A 125 -2.65 4.59 3.45
CA LEU A 125 -2.15 3.99 4.69
C LEU A 125 -2.67 4.70 5.94
N GLU A 126 -2.86 6.02 5.89
CA GLU A 126 -3.50 6.78 6.97
C GLU A 126 -4.94 6.28 7.20
N TRP A 127 -5.70 6.10 6.11
CA TRP A 127 -7.06 5.57 6.22
C TRP A 127 -7.09 4.14 6.77
N LEU A 128 -6.20 3.25 6.29
CA LEU A 128 -6.05 1.90 6.87
C LEU A 128 -5.68 1.95 8.36
N GLY A 129 -4.78 2.86 8.74
CA GLY A 129 -4.37 3.08 10.12
C GLY A 129 -5.52 3.57 11.01
N SER A 130 -6.47 4.34 10.47
CA SER A 130 -7.67 4.75 11.19
C SER A 130 -8.56 3.56 11.60
N TRP A 131 -8.46 2.44 10.88
CA TRP A 131 -9.09 1.15 11.22
C TRP A 131 -8.21 0.27 12.12
N ALA A 132 -7.16 0.84 12.70
CA ALA A 132 -6.19 0.20 13.57
C ALA A 132 -5.40 -0.94 12.91
N VAL A 133 -5.30 -0.97 11.57
CA VAL A 133 -4.41 -1.91 10.86
C VAL A 133 -2.96 -1.56 11.22
N PRO A 134 -2.20 -2.45 11.88
CA PRO A 134 -0.81 -2.20 12.23
C PRO A 134 0.07 -2.03 10.99
N ARG A 135 1.04 -1.08 11.04
CA ARG A 135 2.06 -0.91 10.00
C ARG A 135 3.18 -1.95 10.11
N THR A 136 2.80 -3.22 10.05
CA THR A 136 3.71 -4.37 10.10
C THR A 136 3.32 -5.35 9.01
N TRP A 137 4.28 -6.21 8.63
CA TRP A 137 4.07 -7.28 7.64
C TRP A 137 4.49 -8.63 8.24
N PRO A 138 3.62 -9.26 9.06
CA PRO A 138 4.05 -10.38 9.91
C PRO A 138 4.49 -11.63 9.14
N ALA A 139 3.99 -11.82 7.92
CA ALA A 139 4.34 -12.94 7.05
C ALA A 139 5.64 -12.73 6.26
N GLY A 140 6.35 -11.61 6.48
CA GLY A 140 7.50 -11.23 5.66
C GLY A 140 7.12 -10.85 4.22
N PRO A 141 8.10 -10.67 3.31
CA PRO A 141 7.82 -10.25 1.93
C PRO A 141 6.94 -11.24 1.14
N PRO A 142 5.91 -10.78 0.42
CA PRO A 142 5.09 -11.62 -0.46
C PRO A 142 5.86 -12.07 -1.71
N GLY A 143 5.27 -12.99 -2.46
CA GLY A 143 5.90 -13.65 -3.62
C GLY A 143 6.97 -14.68 -3.22
N THR A 144 7.04 -15.03 -1.93
CA THR A 144 7.89 -16.09 -1.39
C THR A 144 7.04 -17.34 -1.15
N ARG A 145 7.43 -18.48 -1.74
CA ARG A 145 6.74 -19.76 -1.55
C ARG A 145 7.44 -20.58 -0.46
N GLY A 146 6.69 -21.49 0.16
CA GLY A 146 7.25 -22.49 1.08
C GLY A 146 7.07 -22.20 2.57
N VAL A 147 6.28 -21.19 2.94
CA VAL A 147 5.87 -20.98 4.33
C VAL A 147 4.92 -22.10 4.76
N GLY A 148 5.17 -22.72 5.91
CA GLY A 148 4.32 -23.79 6.44
C GLY A 148 2.92 -23.28 6.81
N ALA A 149 1.90 -24.14 6.72
CA ALA A 149 0.50 -23.76 7.01
C ALA A 149 0.32 -23.17 8.43
N GLU A 150 0.95 -23.77 9.43
CA GLU A 150 0.90 -23.28 10.82
C GLU A 150 1.57 -21.91 10.99
N GLU A 151 2.68 -21.68 10.29
CA GLU A 151 3.38 -20.40 10.30
C GLU A 151 2.54 -19.31 9.63
N SER A 152 1.90 -19.63 8.50
CA SER A 152 0.96 -18.74 7.82
C SER A 152 -0.22 -18.36 8.72
N VAL A 153 -0.85 -19.32 9.39
CA VAL A 153 -1.95 -19.05 10.34
C VAL A 153 -1.48 -18.20 11.53
N ARG A 154 -0.30 -18.49 12.08
CA ARG A 154 0.30 -17.71 13.18
C ARG A 154 0.66 -16.29 12.77
N ALA A 155 1.14 -16.08 11.54
CA ALA A 155 1.38 -14.76 11.00
C ALA A 155 0.06 -14.00 10.81
N TRP A 156 -0.93 -14.66 10.20
CA TRP A 156 -2.26 -14.12 9.95
C TRP A 156 -2.94 -13.64 11.23
N SER A 157 -2.84 -14.39 12.34
CA SER A 157 -3.50 -14.05 13.61
C SER A 157 -3.00 -12.74 14.24
N ARG A 158 -1.82 -12.24 13.84
CA ARG A 158 -1.22 -11.00 14.40
C ARG A 158 -1.85 -9.71 13.84
N GLY A 159 -2.56 -9.79 12.70
CA GLY A 159 -3.05 -8.61 11.99
C GLY A 159 -1.92 -7.83 11.29
N GLY A 160 -2.27 -6.77 10.57
CA GLY A 160 -1.31 -5.98 9.77
C GLY A 160 -1.53 -6.13 8.27
N HIS A 161 -0.45 -5.97 7.50
CA HIS A 161 -0.48 -6.06 6.05
C HIS A 161 -0.03 -7.44 5.54
N PHE A 162 -0.69 -7.92 4.49
CA PHE A 162 -0.42 -9.21 3.87
C PHE A 162 -0.57 -9.11 2.35
N GLY A 163 0.21 -9.90 1.61
CA GLY A 163 -0.12 -10.22 0.23
C GLY A 163 -1.29 -11.20 0.18
N HIS A 164 -2.06 -11.18 -0.90
CA HIS A 164 -3.14 -12.14 -1.11
C HIS A 164 -2.60 -13.59 -1.14
N ASP A 165 -1.41 -13.81 -1.68
CA ASP A 165 -0.66 -15.07 -1.66
C ASP A 165 -0.26 -15.56 -0.25
N GLN A 166 -0.28 -14.67 0.75
CA GLN A 166 0.11 -14.98 2.14
C GLN A 166 -1.10 -15.26 3.05
N VAL A 167 -2.32 -15.08 2.57
CA VAL A 167 -3.52 -15.44 3.31
C VAL A 167 -3.56 -16.97 3.45
N PRO A 168 -3.82 -17.54 4.65
CA PRO A 168 -3.85 -18.98 4.80
C PRO A 168 -4.87 -19.64 3.86
N GLY A 169 -4.47 -20.74 3.22
CA GLY A 169 -5.31 -21.43 2.22
C GLY A 169 -5.58 -20.64 0.94
N SER A 170 -4.86 -19.53 0.70
CA SER A 170 -4.89 -18.82 -0.57
C SER A 170 -4.24 -19.63 -1.68
N VAL A 171 -4.79 -19.49 -2.89
CA VAL A 171 -4.21 -19.98 -4.13
C VAL A 171 -3.70 -18.85 -5.03
N ALA A 172 -3.77 -17.61 -4.56
CA ALA A 172 -3.33 -16.44 -5.31
C ALA A 172 -1.81 -16.36 -5.38
N THR A 173 -1.30 -15.75 -6.44
CA THR A 173 0.11 -15.38 -6.60
C THR A 173 0.34 -13.87 -6.45
N ALA A 174 -0.74 -13.10 -6.46
CA ALA A 174 -0.75 -11.66 -6.19
C ALA A 174 -0.39 -11.34 -4.73
N PRO A 175 0.27 -10.21 -4.47
CA PRO A 175 0.59 -9.12 -5.41
C PRO A 175 1.92 -9.31 -6.17
N GLY A 176 2.57 -10.47 -6.07
CA GLY A 176 3.93 -10.67 -6.54
C GLY A 176 4.98 -10.14 -5.54
N ARG A 177 6.21 -9.93 -6.01
CA ARG A 177 7.38 -9.58 -5.17
C ARG A 177 7.44 -8.09 -4.82
N ILE A 178 6.39 -7.58 -4.17
CA ILE A 178 6.39 -6.19 -3.68
C ILE A 178 7.30 -6.03 -2.46
N SER A 179 7.79 -4.81 -2.22
CA SER A 179 8.61 -4.47 -1.04
C SER A 179 7.73 -3.98 0.13
N PRO A 180 7.59 -4.76 1.23
CA PRO A 180 6.83 -4.31 2.41
C PRO A 180 7.39 -3.02 3.01
N GLY A 181 8.72 -2.84 3.01
CA GLY A 181 9.35 -1.63 3.51
C GLY A 181 8.87 -0.40 2.75
N ARG A 182 8.86 -0.45 1.41
CA ARG A 182 8.36 0.65 0.57
C ARG A 182 6.87 0.93 0.80
N VAL A 183 6.05 -0.11 0.97
CA VAL A 183 4.62 0.07 1.29
C VAL A 183 4.45 0.71 2.67
N LEU A 184 5.13 0.22 3.71
CA LEU A 184 4.90 0.63 5.09
C LEU A 184 5.51 2.00 5.44
N SER A 185 6.65 2.34 4.84
CA SER A 185 7.33 3.62 5.06
C SER A 185 6.48 4.81 4.62
N GLY A 186 5.56 4.65 3.66
CA GLY A 186 4.70 5.73 3.18
C GLY A 186 5.46 6.98 2.71
N ALA A 187 6.76 6.87 2.45
CA ALA A 187 7.60 8.01 2.10
C ALA A 187 7.41 8.31 0.62
N GLY A 188 6.66 9.38 0.32
CA GLY A 188 6.81 10.09 -0.94
C GLY A 188 8.24 10.64 -1.01
N GLY A 189 8.95 10.31 -2.08
CA GLY A 189 10.21 10.97 -2.41
C GLY A 189 9.94 12.42 -2.81
N GLY A 190 9.84 13.31 -1.82
CA GLY A 190 9.85 14.76 -2.00
C GLY A 190 11.20 15.30 -1.55
N THR A 191 12.04 15.66 -2.52
CA THR A 191 13.08 16.71 -2.48
C THR A 191 13.56 17.15 -1.08
N GLY A 192 14.61 16.50 -0.59
CA GLY A 192 15.49 17.10 0.41
C GLY A 192 16.40 18.11 -0.28
N GLU A 193 16.15 19.38 -0.02
CA GLU A 193 17.01 20.52 -0.35
C GLU A 193 18.47 20.19 -0.01
N GLN A 194 19.33 20.24 -1.03
CA GLN A 194 20.73 20.52 -0.78
C GLN A 194 20.79 21.94 -0.22
N GLY A 195 21.15 22.05 1.06
CA GLY A 195 21.53 23.30 1.68
C GLY A 195 22.69 23.89 0.90
N VAL A 196 22.38 24.82 0.00
CA VAL A 196 23.33 25.74 -0.59
C VAL A 196 23.79 26.63 0.56
N SER A 197 25.00 26.38 1.05
CA SER A 197 25.72 27.27 1.95
C SER A 197 25.98 28.58 1.21
N LEU A 198 25.04 29.51 1.34
CA LEU A 198 25.22 30.89 0.90
C LEU A 198 26.27 31.54 1.81
N PHE A 199 27.45 31.73 1.21
CA PHE A 199 28.48 32.61 1.73
C PHE A 199 27.88 34.00 1.98
N SER A 200 28.08 34.48 3.19
CA SER A 200 27.71 35.82 3.63
C SER A 200 28.73 36.82 3.06
N GLU A 201 28.34 37.55 2.01
CA GLU A 201 29.10 38.72 1.53
C GLU A 201 28.66 39.96 2.31
N GLY A 202 29.50 40.37 3.27
CA GLY A 202 29.46 41.70 3.88
C GLY A 202 30.29 42.68 3.04
N SER A 203 29.61 43.58 2.35
CA SER A 203 30.18 44.68 1.55
C SER A 203 30.63 45.86 2.42
N ALA A 204 31.88 46.31 2.25
CA ALA A 204 32.32 47.69 2.48
C ALA A 204 33.63 47.97 1.72
N VAL A 205 33.74 49.20 1.18
CA VAL A 205 34.51 49.62 -0.02
C VAL A 205 35.82 50.38 0.38
N PRO A 206 36.59 51.06 -0.52
CA PRO A 206 37.87 50.63 -1.12
C PRO A 206 39.09 51.55 -0.79
N ARG A 207 40.24 51.25 -1.45
CA ARG A 207 41.53 51.99 -1.66
C ARG A 207 42.71 51.28 -0.99
N ALA A 208 43.91 51.17 -1.55
CA ALA A 208 44.57 51.89 -2.64
C ALA A 208 45.63 51.01 -3.35
N HIS A 209 45.99 51.48 -4.53
CA HIS A 209 47.15 51.13 -5.36
C HIS A 209 48.46 51.08 -4.56
N GLN A 210 49.30 50.04 -4.75
CA GLN A 210 50.77 50.16 -4.66
C GLN A 210 51.49 49.01 -5.39
N ASP A 211 52.56 49.41 -6.08
CA ASP A 211 53.32 48.73 -7.15
C ASP A 211 54.19 47.52 -6.74
N PRO A 212 54.69 46.72 -7.72
CA PRO A 212 55.48 45.51 -7.47
C PRO A 212 56.99 45.74 -7.55
N GLN A 213 57.77 45.17 -6.62
CA GLN A 213 59.24 44.94 -6.71
C GLN A 213 59.71 44.00 -5.56
N PRO A 214 60.88 43.34 -5.60
CA PRO A 214 61.22 42.20 -6.45
C PRO A 214 61.85 41.03 -5.64
N SER A 215 62.25 39.99 -6.38
CA SER A 215 62.87 38.72 -6.00
C SER A 215 64.04 38.79 -5.01
N VAL A 216 64.15 37.77 -4.14
CA VAL A 216 65.46 37.25 -3.68
C VAL A 216 65.40 35.72 -3.64
N ILE A 217 66.30 35.13 -4.42
CA ILE A 217 66.71 33.72 -4.41
C ILE A 217 67.80 33.60 -3.35
N ASN A 218 67.75 32.57 -2.51
CA ASN A 218 68.93 31.92 -1.94
C ASN A 218 68.61 30.45 -1.66
#